data_AF-A0A951LKB0-F1
#
_entry.id   AF-A0A951LKB0-F1
#
_cell.length_a   1.000
_cell.length_b   1.000
_cell.length_c   1.000
_cell.angle_alpha   90.00
_cell.angle_beta   90.00
_cell.angle_gamma   90.00
#
_symmetry.space_group_name_H-M   'P 1'
#
loop_
_entity.id
_entity.type
_entity.pdbx_description
1 polymer ?
#
loop_
_entity_poly.entity_id
_entity_poly.type
_entity_poly.pdbx_seq_one_letter_code
_entity_poly.pdbx_strand_id
1 'polypeptide(L)'
;MKKDIHPNYMEATITCATCGSVVHTHATVPTIHLDLCSQCHPFYTGKQRIVDTAGRVDRFNQRRAAGEKAQRAAKRREKTKA
;
A
#
# COMPACT_ATOMS: atom_id res chain seq x y z
N MET A 1 -27.48 -22.31 21.85
CA MET A 1 -26.61 -23.44 21.49
C MET A 1 -27.42 -24.72 21.56
N LYS A 2 -27.62 -25.41 20.43
CA LYS A 2 -28.11 -26.79 20.43
C LYS A 2 -26.92 -27.72 20.72
N LYS A 3 -27.15 -28.77 21.51
CA LYS A 3 -26.14 -29.82 21.74
C LYS A 3 -25.75 -30.44 20.39
N ASP A 4 -24.45 -30.68 20.20
CA ASP A 4 -23.82 -31.44 19.10
C ASP A 4 -23.71 -30.78 17.71
N ILE A 5 -24.30 -29.60 17.46
CA ILE A 5 -24.17 -28.92 16.14
C ILE A 5 -23.35 -27.63 16.18
N HIS A 6 -22.78 -27.27 17.33
CA HIS A 6 -21.96 -26.08 17.46
C HIS A 6 -20.52 -26.42 17.84
N PRO A 7 -19.53 -25.81 17.17
CA PRO A 7 -18.13 -26.00 17.51
C PRO A 7 -17.83 -25.37 18.88
N ASN A 8 -16.85 -25.96 19.56
CA ASN A 8 -16.42 -25.51 20.89
C ASN A 8 -15.86 -24.09 20.82
N TYR A 9 -16.47 -23.20 21.60
CA TYR A 9 -16.05 -21.82 21.72
C TYR A 9 -15.07 -21.70 22.89
N MET A 10 -13.83 -21.33 22.59
CA MET A 10 -12.73 -21.25 23.55
C MET A 10 -12.09 -19.87 23.52
N GLU A 11 -11.34 -19.55 24.56
CA GLU A 11 -10.48 -18.36 24.56
C GLU A 11 -9.38 -18.51 23.51
N ALA A 12 -9.18 -17.46 22.73
CA ALA A 12 -8.29 -17.40 21.60
C ALA A 12 -7.42 -16.15 21.67
N THR A 13 -6.14 -16.32 21.34
CA THR A 13 -5.16 -15.25 21.28
C THR A 13 -4.88 -14.91 19.82
N ILE A 14 -5.26 -13.70 19.42
CA ILE A 14 -5.01 -13.19 18.07
C ILE A 14 -3.78 -12.29 18.11
N THR A 15 -2.75 -12.65 17.35
CA THR A 15 -1.50 -11.88 17.27
C THR A 15 -1.37 -11.26 15.89
N CYS A 16 -1.20 -9.94 15.83
CA CYS A 16 -0.99 -9.28 14.55
C CYS A 16 0.51 -9.10 14.23
N ALA A 17 0.89 -9.46 13.00
CA ALA A 17 2.27 -9.40 12.52
C ALA A 17 2.80 -7.95 12.35
N THR A 18 1.93 -6.99 12.04
CA THR A 18 2.35 -5.61 11.71
C THR A 18 2.40 -4.67 12.93
N CYS A 19 1.46 -4.80 13.87
CA CYS A 19 1.40 -3.97 15.10
C CYS A 19 1.97 -4.69 16.34
N GLY A 20 2.12 -6.02 16.31
CA GLY A 20 2.39 -6.81 17.50
C GLY A 20 1.24 -6.82 18.51
N SER A 21 0.06 -6.30 18.16
CA SER A 21 -1.09 -6.26 19.06
C SER A 21 -1.58 -7.67 19.35
N VAL A 22 -1.77 -7.97 20.64
CA VAL A 22 -2.38 -9.21 21.11
C VAL A 22 -3.82 -8.91 21.51
N VAL A 23 -4.77 -9.54 20.82
CA VAL A 23 -6.20 -9.39 21.08
C VAL A 23 -6.72 -10.70 21.65
N HIS A 24 -7.21 -10.66 22.90
CA HIS A 24 -7.87 -11.77 23.55
C HIS A 24 -9.35 -11.76 23.15
N THR A 25 -9.78 -12.79 22.43
CA THR A 25 -11.16 -12.97 21.96
C THR A 25 -11.56 -14.42 22.14
N HIS A 26 -12.81 -14.75 21.87
CA HIS A 26 -13.23 -16.14 21.82
C HIS A 26 -13.37 -16.59 20.37
N ALA A 27 -12.77 -17.74 20.05
CA ALA A 27 -12.85 -18.36 18.74
C ALA A 27 -12.92 -19.88 18.89
N THR A 28 -13.09 -20.58 17.78
CA THR A 28 -13.00 -22.06 17.74
C THR A 28 -11.57 -22.56 17.68
N VAL A 29 -10.60 -21.65 17.47
CA VAL A 29 -9.17 -21.94 17.32
C VAL A 29 -8.40 -21.10 18.35
N PRO A 30 -7.46 -21.68 19.11
CA PRO A 30 -6.83 -21.01 20.24
C PRO A 30 -5.78 -19.95 19.87
N THR A 31 -5.15 -20.04 18.69
CA THR A 31 -4.11 -19.08 18.27
C THR A 31 -4.30 -18.70 16.81
N ILE A 32 -4.38 -17.40 16.53
CA ILE A 32 -4.61 -16.87 15.18
C ILE A 32 -3.56 -15.80 14.90
N HIS A 33 -2.86 -15.94 13.77
CA HIS A 33 -1.95 -14.93 13.27
C HIS A 33 -2.63 -14.11 12.17
N LEU A 34 -2.60 -12.79 12.28
CA LEU A 34 -3.21 -11.86 11.32
C LEU A 34 -2.18 -10.87 10.79
N ASP A 35 -2.24 -10.57 9.50
CA ASP A 35 -1.33 -9.58 8.90
C ASP A 35 -1.72 -8.14 9.27
N LEU A 36 -3.02 -7.84 9.39
CA LEU A 36 -3.53 -6.49 9.62
C LEU A 36 -4.58 -6.47 10.75
N CYS A 37 -4.31 -5.68 11.78
CA CYS A 37 -5.23 -5.37 12.88
C CYS A 37 -6.00 -4.07 12.58
N SER A 38 -7.12 -3.83 13.29
CA SER A 38 -7.83 -2.54 13.25
C SER A 38 -6.94 -1.36 13.64
N GLN A 39 -5.90 -1.60 14.44
CA GLN A 39 -4.92 -0.58 14.82
C GLN A 39 -3.89 -0.29 13.71
N CYS A 40 -3.71 -1.18 12.73
CA CYS A 40 -2.74 -1.04 11.64
C CYS A 40 -3.37 -0.71 10.29
N HIS A 41 -4.59 -1.18 10.06
CA HIS A 41 -5.11 -1.21 8.72
C HIS A 41 -5.33 0.25 8.24
N PRO A 42 -4.75 0.66 7.08
CA PRO A 42 -4.71 2.06 6.63
C PRO A 42 -6.09 2.76 6.57
N PHE A 43 -7.15 1.97 6.41
CA PHE A 43 -8.53 2.43 6.49
C PHE A 43 -8.91 3.00 7.87
N TYR A 44 -8.49 2.34 8.97
CA TYR A 44 -8.84 2.75 10.32
C TYR A 44 -7.88 3.81 10.89
N THR A 45 -6.61 3.78 10.47
CA THR A 45 -5.61 4.76 10.93
C THR A 45 -5.64 6.07 10.15
N GLY A 46 -6.42 6.15 9.06
CA GLY A 46 -6.60 7.36 8.23
C GLY A 46 -5.34 7.84 7.51
N LYS A 47 -4.18 7.23 7.78
CA LYS A 47 -2.91 7.51 7.12
C LYS A 47 -2.88 6.72 5.83
N GLN A 48 -3.20 7.39 4.73
CA GLN A 48 -2.95 6.84 3.41
C GLN A 48 -1.46 6.55 3.29
N ARG A 49 -1.10 5.28 3.07
CA ARG A 49 0.21 4.94 2.51
C ARG A 49 0.23 5.56 1.12
N ILE A 50 0.79 6.76 1.01
CA ILE A 50 1.00 7.42 -0.28
C ILE A 50 1.99 6.52 -1.01
N VAL A 51 1.48 5.68 -1.90
CA VAL A 51 2.30 4.99 -2.90
C VAL A 51 2.65 6.02 -3.95
N ASP A 52 3.58 6.88 -3.54
CA ASP A 52 4.50 7.69 -4.29
C ASP A 52 3.95 8.51 -5.48
N THR A 53 3.61 9.76 -5.21
CA THR A 53 3.43 10.80 -6.24
C THR A 53 4.76 11.34 -6.79
N ALA A 54 5.92 11.03 -6.20
CA ALA A 54 7.20 11.60 -6.63
C ALA A 54 7.59 11.13 -8.04
N GLY A 55 7.36 9.84 -8.35
CA GLY A 55 7.70 9.28 -9.67
C GLY A 55 6.90 9.86 -10.84
N ARG A 56 5.72 10.44 -10.58
CA ARG A 56 4.91 11.08 -11.64
C ARG A 56 5.50 12.43 -12.07
N VAL A 57 6.02 13.21 -11.12
CA VAL A 57 6.66 14.50 -11.39
C VAL A 57 7.99 14.32 -12.09
N ASP A 58 8.80 13.34 -11.66
CA ASP A 58 10.09 13.06 -12.30
C ASP A 58 9.93 12.58 -13.75
N ARG A 59 8.94 11.72 -14.02
CA ARG A 59 8.62 11.30 -15.40
C ARG A 59 8.14 12.46 -16.28
N PHE A 60 7.41 13.40 -15.71
CA PHE A 60 6.97 14.61 -16.43
C PHE A 60 8.16 15.51 -16.78
N ASN A 61 9.07 15.76 -15.82
CA ASN A 61 10.27 16.57 -16.03
C ASN A 61 11.20 15.94 -17.08
N GLN A 62 11.37 14.62 -17.07
CA GLN A 62 12.15 13.89 -18.08
C GLN A 62 11.56 14.03 -19.49
N ARG A 63 10.23 13.94 -19.64
CA ARG A 63 9.55 14.14 -20.94
C ARG A 63 9.70 15.57 -21.45
N ARG A 64 9.56 16.58 -20.58
CA ARG A 64 9.77 17.99 -20.94
C ARG A 64 11.20 18.22 -21.43
N ALA A 65 12.20 17.75 -20.69
CA ALA A 65 13.60 17.91 -21.06
C ALA A 65 13.95 17.24 -22.40
N ALA A 66 13.35 16.08 -22.69
CA ALA A 66 13.51 15.40 -23.98
C ALA A 66 12.86 16.19 -25.13
N GLY A 67 11.67 16.76 -24.91
CA GLY A 67 10.98 17.62 -25.89
C GLY A 67 11.75 18.90 -26.21
N GLU A 68 12.33 19.56 -25.21
CA GLU A 68 13.14 20.77 -25.40
C GLU A 68 14.44 20.49 -26.17
N LYS A 69 15.10 19.34 -25.91
CA LYS A 69 16.27 18.91 -26.69
C LYS A 69 15.91 18.63 -28.14
N ALA A 70 14.77 17.98 -28.41
CA ALA A 70 14.29 17.73 -29.76
C ALA A 70 14.00 19.04 -30.52
N GLN A 71 13.37 20.02 -29.86
CA GLN A 71 13.10 21.34 -30.46
C GLN A 71 14.38 22.15 -30.73
N ARG A 72 15.35 22.13 -29.81
CA ARG A 72 16.66 22.77 -30.03
C ARG A 72 17.45 22.11 -31.16
N ALA A 73 17.40 20.78 -31.28
CA ALA A 73 18.02 20.05 -32.38
C ALA A 73 17.37 20.36 -33.73
N ALA A 74 16.04 20.48 -33.78
CA ALA A 74 15.30 20.88 -34.98
C ALA A 74 15.68 22.30 -35.43
N LYS A 75 15.68 23.28 -34.52
CA LYS A 75 16.08 24.67 -34.82
C LYS A 75 17.54 24.79 -35.26
N ARG A 76 18.44 23.97 -34.70
CA ARG A 76 19.85 23.95 -35.11
C ARG A 76 20.03 23.37 -36.51
N ARG A 77 19.29 22.31 -36.86
CA ARG A 77 19.30 21.72 -38.21
C ARG A 77 18.75 22.69 -39.27
N GLU A 78 17.71 23.44 -38.93
CA GLU A 78 17.11 24.45 -39.80
C GLU A 78 18.08 25.62 -40.07
N LYS A 79 18.81 26.09 -39.04
CA LYS A 79 19.82 27.15 -39.18
C LYS A 79 21.08 26.75 -39.96
N THR A 80 21.44 25.46 -40.01
CA THR A 80 22.56 24.96 -40.81
C THR A 80 22.21 24.65 -42.26
N LYS A 81 20.93 24.77 -42.65
CA LYS A 81 20.44 24.59 -44.02
C LYS A 81 20.16 25.91 -44.76
N ALA A 82 20.28 27.04 -44.06
CA ALA A 82 20.32 28.39 -44.62
C ALA A 82 21.77 28.86 -44.69
#